data_AF-A0A962QPX3-F1
#
_entry.id   AF-A0A962QPX3-F1
#
_cell.length_a   1.000
_cell.length_b   1.000
_cell.length_c   1.000
_cell.angle_alpha   90.00
_cell.angle_beta   90.00
_cell.angle_gamma   90.00
#
_symmetry.space_group_name_H-M   'P 1'
#
loop_
_entity.id
_entity.type
_entity.pdbx_description
1 polymer ?
#
loop_
_entity_poly.entity_id
_entity_poly.type
_entity_poly.pdbx_seq_one_letter_code
_entity_poly.pdbx_strand_id
1 'polypeptide(L)'
;MTTETQTTPSVAGEATDLSQLAELSTLIAAARDALSDDIVTRLASAFSEGITLLDRLTRNDGLVHLLQELDRPENQRFLICLSNAFTQASRDLATAAPADGGIAGMLKLVREPGTQEGLRLLSLVGARLSDNMREMHRRGG
;
A
#
# COMPACT_ATOMS: atom_id res chain seq x y z
N MET A 1 -67.55 -31.40 -50.81
CA MET A 1 -66.60 -30.28 -50.96
C MET A 1 -65.96 -30.05 -49.61
N THR A 2 -64.74 -30.56 -49.42
CA THR A 2 -63.99 -30.55 -48.17
C THR A 2 -63.08 -29.33 -48.12
N THR A 3 -63.12 -28.67 -46.98
CA THR A 3 -62.29 -27.53 -46.56
C THR A 3 -60.83 -27.94 -46.40
N GLU A 4 -59.90 -27.18 -46.98
CA GLU A 4 -58.49 -27.19 -46.55
C GLU A 4 -58.10 -25.78 -46.10
N THR A 5 -58.04 -25.61 -44.79
CA THR A 5 -57.39 -24.49 -44.11
C THR A 5 -55.89 -24.74 -44.17
N GLN A 6 -55.20 -24.15 -45.15
CA GLN A 6 -53.75 -24.25 -45.25
C GLN A 6 -53.13 -23.22 -44.29
N THR A 7 -52.74 -23.71 -43.11
CA THR A 7 -51.92 -22.99 -42.13
C THR A 7 -50.53 -22.76 -42.74
N THR A 8 -50.22 -21.55 -43.17
CA THR A 8 -48.83 -21.14 -43.45
C THR A 8 -48.11 -20.79 -42.15
N PRO A 9 -46.99 -21.44 -41.83
CA PRO A 9 -46.18 -21.11 -40.66
C PRO A 9 -45.23 -19.94 -40.96
N SER A 10 -45.19 -18.99 -40.02
CA SER A 10 -43.98 -18.33 -39.50
C SER A 10 -42.86 -17.93 -40.48
N VAL A 11 -42.98 -16.81 -41.19
CA VAL A 11 -41.85 -16.10 -41.84
C VAL A 11 -41.50 -14.78 -41.12
N ALA A 12 -42.42 -14.25 -40.30
CA ALA A 12 -42.20 -13.01 -39.55
C ALA A 12 -41.25 -13.16 -38.34
N GLY A 13 -41.10 -14.36 -37.79
CA GLY A 13 -40.23 -14.63 -36.64
C GLY A 13 -38.75 -14.56 -36.98
N GLU A 14 -38.33 -15.21 -38.07
CA GLU A 14 -36.91 -15.32 -38.45
C GLU A 14 -36.29 -13.97 -38.88
N ALA A 15 -37.03 -13.14 -39.63
CA ALA A 15 -36.54 -11.83 -40.04
C ALA A 15 -36.39 -10.84 -38.87
N THR A 16 -37.23 -10.99 -37.84
CA THR A 16 -37.18 -10.16 -36.63
C THR A 16 -36.01 -10.57 -35.73
N ASP A 17 -35.79 -11.88 -35.53
CA ASP A 17 -34.66 -12.40 -34.74
C ASP A 17 -33.30 -12.05 -35.37
N LEU A 18 -33.17 -12.13 -36.70
CA LEU A 18 -31.95 -11.74 -37.40
C LEU A 18 -31.64 -10.24 -37.26
N SER A 19 -32.68 -9.40 -37.26
CA SER A 19 -32.52 -7.95 -37.08
C SER A 19 -32.13 -7.61 -35.63
N GLN A 20 -32.73 -8.28 -34.63
CA GLN A 20 -32.35 -8.11 -33.22
C GLN A 20 -30.93 -8.59 -32.92
N LEU A 21 -30.49 -9.68 -33.55
CA LEU A 21 -29.10 -10.16 -33.47
C LEU A 21 -28.11 -9.16 -34.11
N ALA A 22 -28.49 -8.53 -35.22
CA ALA A 22 -27.69 -7.50 -35.87
C ALA A 22 -27.56 -6.25 -34.98
N GLU A 23 -28.65 -5.80 -34.36
CA GLU A 23 -28.63 -4.68 -33.42
C GLU A 23 -27.80 -5.00 -32.16
N LEU A 24 -27.93 -6.20 -31.61
CA LEU A 24 -27.11 -6.66 -30.48
C LEU A 24 -25.63 -6.72 -30.86
N SER A 25 -25.29 -7.21 -32.05
CA SER A 25 -23.91 -7.24 -32.54
C SER A 25 -23.31 -5.84 -32.70
N THR A 26 -24.12 -4.88 -33.15
CA THR A 26 -23.72 -3.48 -33.31
C THR A 26 -23.54 -2.80 -31.96
N LEU A 27 -24.42 -3.08 -31.00
CA LEU A 27 -24.31 -2.60 -29.62
C LEU A 27 -23.09 -3.19 -28.90
N ILE A 28 -22.83 -4.49 -29.06
CA ILE A 28 -21.64 -5.16 -28.50
C ILE A 28 -20.37 -4.64 -29.16
N ALA A 29 -20.38 -4.41 -30.47
CA ALA A 29 -19.25 -3.82 -31.18
C ALA A 29 -18.96 -2.40 -30.68
N ALA A 30 -19.99 -1.54 -30.56
CA ALA A 30 -19.85 -0.18 -30.03
C ALA A 30 -19.44 -0.15 -28.55
N ALA A 31 -19.98 -1.06 -27.72
CA ALA A 31 -19.59 -1.20 -26.32
C ALA A 31 -18.13 -1.66 -26.19
N ARG A 32 -17.70 -2.60 -27.04
CA ARG A 32 -16.33 -3.11 -27.07
C ARG A 32 -15.33 -2.07 -27.58
N ASP A 33 -15.75 -1.22 -28.52
CA ASP A 33 -14.96 -0.10 -29.06
C ASP A 33 -14.81 1.02 -28.01
N ALA A 34 -15.91 1.42 -27.37
CA ALA A 34 -15.90 2.40 -26.28
C ALA A 34 -15.11 1.93 -25.04
N LEU A 35 -15.19 0.63 -24.71
CA LEU A 35 -14.36 0.02 -23.66
C LEU A 35 -12.91 -0.21 -24.09
N SER A 36 -12.60 -0.17 -25.37
CA SER A 36 -11.23 -0.28 -25.86
C SER A 36 -10.59 1.09 -25.82
N ASP A 37 -11.07 2.06 -26.58
CA ASP A 37 -10.26 3.24 -26.85
C ASP A 37 -10.27 4.27 -25.72
N ASP A 38 -11.42 4.52 -25.08
CA ASP A 38 -11.48 5.45 -23.94
C ASP A 38 -10.79 4.87 -22.70
N ILE A 39 -11.05 3.60 -22.38
CA ILE A 39 -10.44 2.95 -21.22
C ILE A 39 -8.95 2.73 -21.45
N VAL A 40 -8.51 2.32 -22.65
CA VAL A 40 -7.07 2.19 -22.95
C VAL A 40 -6.40 3.56 -22.91
N THR A 41 -7.04 4.63 -23.40
CA THR A 41 -6.47 5.99 -23.31
C THR A 41 -6.33 6.43 -21.86
N ARG A 42 -7.36 6.24 -21.03
CA ARG A 42 -7.33 6.60 -19.60
C ARG A 42 -6.36 5.73 -18.81
N LEU A 43 -6.26 4.46 -19.12
CA LEU A 43 -5.32 3.53 -18.51
C LEU A 43 -3.88 3.88 -18.90
N ALA A 44 -3.62 4.15 -20.17
CA ALA A 44 -2.33 4.61 -20.66
C ALA A 44 -1.93 5.96 -20.05
N SER A 45 -2.90 6.85 -19.86
CA SER A 45 -2.72 8.12 -19.14
C SER A 45 -2.35 7.87 -17.67
N ALA A 46 -3.10 7.02 -16.97
CA ALA A 46 -2.84 6.67 -15.57
C ALA A 46 -1.48 5.97 -15.39
N PHE A 47 -1.11 5.08 -16.32
CA PHE A 47 0.22 4.45 -16.32
C PHE A 47 1.33 5.45 -16.63
N SER A 48 1.15 6.37 -17.58
CA SER A 48 2.14 7.43 -17.85
C SER A 48 2.35 8.32 -16.64
N GLU A 49 1.27 8.68 -15.95
CA GLU A 49 1.34 9.47 -14.72
C GLU A 49 1.98 8.66 -13.58
N GLY A 50 1.65 7.38 -13.44
CA GLY A 50 2.28 6.47 -12.49
C GLY A 50 3.79 6.28 -12.74
N ILE A 51 4.20 6.13 -14.00
CA ILE A 51 5.61 6.06 -14.40
C ILE A 51 6.32 7.38 -14.09
N THR A 52 5.66 8.51 -14.32
CA THR A 52 6.20 9.84 -13.99
C THR A 52 6.39 10.00 -12.48
N LEU A 53 5.44 9.55 -11.67
CA LEU A 53 5.58 9.55 -10.21
C LEU A 53 6.70 8.62 -9.75
N LEU A 54 6.83 7.45 -10.38
CA LEU A 54 7.90 6.50 -10.10
C LEU A 54 9.27 7.07 -10.47
N ASP A 55 9.39 7.76 -11.61
CA ASP A 55 10.61 8.46 -12.02
C ASP A 55 10.99 9.54 -10.99
N ARG A 56 10.03 10.36 -10.57
CA ARG A 56 10.26 11.39 -9.53
C ARG A 56 10.64 10.79 -8.18
N LEU A 57 10.05 9.64 -7.82
CA LEU A 57 10.40 8.89 -6.61
C LEU A 57 11.84 8.35 -6.70
N THR A 58 12.21 7.82 -7.86
CA THR A 58 13.55 7.27 -8.14
C THR A 58 14.61 8.36 -8.25
N ARG A 59 14.23 9.57 -8.68
CA ARG A 59 15.08 10.77 -8.67
C ARG A 59 15.14 11.47 -7.31
N ASN A 60 14.34 11.03 -6.34
CA ASN A 60 14.44 11.56 -4.99
C ASN A 60 15.64 10.90 -4.31
N ASP A 61 16.78 11.59 -4.36
CA ASP A 61 18.04 11.12 -3.76
C ASP A 61 17.86 10.74 -2.28
N GLY A 62 16.99 11.44 -1.54
CA GLY A 62 16.70 11.14 -0.14
C GLY A 62 16.03 9.78 0.06
N LEU A 63 15.03 9.44 -0.75
CA LEU A 63 14.32 8.16 -0.65
C LEU A 63 15.15 7.00 -1.17
N VAL A 64 15.89 7.19 -2.27
CA VAL A 64 16.83 6.18 -2.77
C VAL A 64 17.93 5.94 -1.74
N HIS A 65 18.48 7.00 -1.15
CA HIS A 65 19.49 6.87 -0.09
C HIS A 65 18.93 6.16 1.14
N LEU A 66 17.70 6.49 1.58
CA LEU A 66 17.05 5.79 2.68
C LEU A 66 16.84 4.30 2.37
N LEU A 67 16.40 3.96 1.16
CA LEU A 67 16.21 2.56 0.75
C LEU A 67 17.54 1.81 0.72
N GLN A 68 18.60 2.44 0.20
CA GLN A 68 19.95 1.88 0.22
C GLN A 68 20.46 1.66 1.64
N GLU A 69 20.23 2.61 2.55
CA GLU A 69 20.57 2.44 3.97
C GLU A 69 19.76 1.29 4.57
N LEU A 70 18.46 1.17 4.30
CA LEU A 70 17.64 0.04 4.76
C LEU A 70 18.11 -1.32 4.21
N ASP A 71 18.71 -1.35 3.02
CA ASP A 71 19.23 -2.57 2.39
C ASP A 71 20.59 -3.00 2.98
N ARG A 72 21.27 -2.14 3.75
CA ARG A 72 22.54 -2.50 4.40
C ARG A 72 22.33 -3.64 5.40
N PRO A 73 23.20 -4.67 5.41
CA PRO A 73 23.02 -5.84 6.26
C PRO A 73 22.99 -5.49 7.75
N GLU A 74 23.71 -4.45 8.17
CA GLU A 74 23.70 -3.94 9.54
C GLU A 74 22.32 -3.38 9.93
N ASN A 75 21.71 -2.60 9.04
CA ASN A 75 20.40 -1.98 9.27
C ASN A 75 19.27 -3.01 9.19
N GLN A 76 19.32 -3.95 8.25
CA GLN A 76 18.40 -5.09 8.22
C GLN A 76 18.48 -5.91 9.51
N ARG A 77 19.70 -6.19 10.00
CA ARG A 77 19.90 -6.92 11.24
C ARG A 77 19.35 -6.15 12.44
N PHE A 78 19.57 -4.84 12.49
CA PHE A 78 19.01 -3.96 13.51
C PHE A 78 17.47 -3.99 13.49
N LEU A 79 16.83 -3.86 12.32
CA LEU A 79 15.37 -3.90 12.19
C LEU A 79 14.79 -5.24 12.66
N ILE A 80 15.44 -6.35 12.31
CA ILE A 80 15.06 -7.69 12.77
C ILE A 80 15.19 -7.79 14.30
N CYS A 81 16.31 -7.33 14.87
CA CYS A 81 16.52 -7.31 16.31
C CYS A 81 15.47 -6.45 17.03
N LEU A 82 15.17 -5.27 16.51
CA LEU A 82 14.18 -4.35 17.06
C LEU A 82 12.76 -4.96 17.02
N SER A 83 12.38 -5.56 15.89
CA SER A 83 11.10 -6.26 15.73
C SER A 83 10.96 -7.43 16.70
N ASN A 84 12.02 -8.23 16.86
CA ASN A 84 12.05 -9.33 17.81
C ASN A 84 11.98 -8.84 19.26
N ALA A 85 12.65 -7.74 19.60
CA ALA A 85 12.60 -7.13 20.93
C ALA A 85 11.19 -6.61 21.25
N PHE A 86 10.54 -5.93 20.29
CA PHE A 86 9.16 -5.47 20.45
C PHE A 86 8.17 -6.63 20.62
N THR A 87 8.33 -7.68 19.81
CA THR A 87 7.49 -8.89 19.89
C THR A 87 7.65 -9.58 21.24
N GLN A 88 8.88 -9.69 21.74
CA GLN A 88 9.17 -10.25 23.07
C GLN A 88 8.59 -9.38 24.17
N ALA A 89 8.87 -8.07 24.17
CA ALA A 89 8.35 -7.14 25.17
C ALA A 89 6.81 -7.15 25.22
N SER A 90 6.15 -7.25 24.06
CA SER A 90 4.69 -7.36 23.98
C SER A 90 4.18 -8.66 24.60
N ARG A 91 4.86 -9.79 24.39
CA ARG A 91 4.50 -11.08 25.01
C ARG A 91 4.76 -11.09 26.50
N ASP A 92 5.90 -10.56 26.93
CA ASP A 92 6.28 -10.46 28.33
C ASP A 92 5.25 -9.62 29.08
N LEU A 93 4.85 -8.47 28.52
CA LEU A 93 3.82 -7.62 29.12
C LEU A 93 2.44 -8.30 29.15
N ALA A 94 2.10 -9.07 28.13
CA ALA A 94 0.83 -9.82 28.09
C ALA A 94 0.77 -10.98 29.07
N THR A 95 1.92 -11.49 29.53
CA THR A 95 2.03 -12.65 30.43
C THR A 95 2.48 -12.29 31.84
N ALA A 96 3.00 -11.08 32.05
CA ALA A 96 3.44 -10.58 33.35
C ALA A 96 2.26 -10.24 34.27
N ALA A 97 2.48 -10.40 35.58
CA ALA A 97 1.58 -9.84 36.57
C ALA A 97 1.54 -8.30 36.45
N PRO A 98 0.41 -7.64 36.77
CA PRO A 98 0.34 -6.19 36.78
C PRO A 98 1.45 -5.59 37.63
N ALA A 99 2.03 -4.47 37.16
CA ALA A 99 3.10 -3.81 37.90
C ALA A 99 2.62 -3.42 39.32
N ASP A 100 3.49 -3.64 40.32
CA ASP A 100 3.20 -3.37 41.74
C ASP A 100 2.76 -1.91 42.04
N GLY A 101 3.02 -0.98 41.11
CA GLY A 101 2.54 0.40 41.18
C GLY A 101 3.15 1.26 42.30
N GLY A 102 2.69 2.50 42.41
CA GLY A 102 3.07 3.44 43.46
C GLY A 102 4.48 4.05 43.34
N ILE A 103 4.81 4.97 44.25
CA ILE A 103 6.12 5.68 44.27
C ILE A 103 7.29 4.70 44.48
N ALA A 104 7.09 3.65 45.29
CA ALA A 104 8.09 2.62 45.52
C ALA A 104 8.39 1.82 44.24
N GLY A 105 7.37 1.42 43.48
CA GLY A 105 7.53 0.75 42.19
C GLY A 105 8.22 1.64 41.14
N MET A 106 7.88 2.93 41.11
CA MET A 106 8.55 3.90 40.22
C MET A 106 10.03 4.08 40.56
N LEU A 107 10.37 4.18 41.85
CA LEU A 107 11.76 4.29 42.30
C LEU A 107 12.55 3.02 41.99
N LYS A 108 11.91 1.85 42.10
CA LYS A 108 12.52 0.56 41.72
C LYS A 108 12.83 0.53 40.22
N LEU A 109 11.85 0.84 39.37
CA LEU A 109 12.00 0.86 37.92
C LEU A 109 13.12 1.79 37.46
N VAL A 110 13.19 3.03 37.97
CA VAL A 110 14.26 3.97 37.60
C VAL A 110 15.65 3.51 38.05
N ARG A 111 15.72 2.68 39.11
CA ARG A 111 16.98 2.08 39.59
C ARG A 111 17.37 0.82 38.83
N GLU A 112 16.49 0.27 37.99
CA GLU A 112 16.82 -0.89 37.16
C GLU A 112 17.88 -0.50 36.12
N PRO A 113 18.99 -1.27 36.01
CA PRO A 113 20.04 -1.00 35.03
C PRO A 113 19.50 -0.93 33.59
N GLY A 114 18.53 -1.79 33.24
CA GLY A 114 17.91 -1.81 31.91
C GLY A 114 17.16 -0.52 31.58
N THR A 115 16.47 0.08 32.55
CA THR A 115 15.78 1.37 32.37
C THR A 115 16.80 2.50 32.18
N GLN A 116 17.90 2.48 32.93
CA GLN A 116 18.97 3.48 32.79
C GLN A 116 19.66 3.40 31.43
N GLU A 117 19.97 2.18 30.96
CA GLU A 117 20.55 1.95 29.65
C GLU A 117 19.60 2.35 28.51
N GLY A 118 18.31 2.06 28.64
CA GLY A 118 17.28 2.50 27.69
C GLY A 118 17.19 4.03 27.59
N LEU A 119 17.14 4.72 28.74
CA LEU A 119 17.16 6.19 28.78
C LEU A 119 18.45 6.75 28.17
N ARG A 120 19.61 6.12 28.43
CA ARG A 120 20.89 6.52 27.85
C ARG A 120 20.89 6.35 26.33
N LEU A 121 20.38 5.23 25.81
CA LEU A 121 20.25 4.99 24.37
C LEU A 121 19.38 6.06 23.71
N LEU A 122 18.21 6.33 24.27
CA LEU A 122 17.31 7.39 23.78
C LEU A 122 17.99 8.76 23.77
N SER A 123 18.73 9.10 24.84
CA SER A 123 19.46 10.37 24.92
C SER A 123 20.55 10.49 23.84
N LEU A 124 21.27 9.41 23.55
CA LEU A 124 22.34 9.41 22.56
C LEU A 124 21.79 9.54 21.14
N VAL A 125 20.72 8.80 20.83
CA VAL A 125 20.01 8.90 19.54
C VAL A 125 19.47 10.32 19.35
N GLY A 126 18.81 10.87 20.37
CA GLY A 126 18.26 12.23 20.34
C GLY A 126 19.32 13.31 20.12
N ALA A 127 20.48 13.21 20.80
CA ALA A 127 21.59 14.14 20.63
C ALA A 127 22.11 14.15 19.18
N ARG A 128 22.34 12.96 18.61
CA ARG A 128 22.82 12.82 17.23
C ARG A 128 21.83 13.36 16.20
N LEU A 129 20.54 13.10 16.39
CA LEU A 129 19.50 13.63 15.52
C LEU A 129 19.44 15.16 15.59
N SER A 130 19.51 15.73 16.80
CA SER A 130 19.50 17.19 17.00
C SER A 130 20.71 17.86 16.33
N ASP A 131 21.90 17.29 16.49
CA ASP A 131 23.13 17.80 15.86
C ASP A 131 23.04 17.77 14.33
N ASN A 132 22.57 16.67 13.75
CA ASN A 132 22.39 16.54 12.30
C ASN A 132 21.36 17.53 11.76
N MET A 133 20.24 17.72 12.45
CA MET A 133 19.21 18.70 12.07
C MET A 133 19.74 20.14 12.14
N ARG A 134 20.57 20.46 13.14
CA ARG A 134 21.21 21.77 13.25
C ARG A 134 22.25 22.00 12.16
N GLU A 135 23.03 20.99 11.80
CA GLU A 135 23.97 21.04 10.67
C GLU A 135 23.22 21.27 9.35
N MET A 136 22.11 20.58 9.12
CA MET A 136 21.27 20.80 7.94
C MET A 136 20.76 22.24 7.86
N HIS A 137 20.26 22.82 8.96
CA HIS A 137 19.82 24.21 8.97
C HIS A 137 20.97 25.20 8.77
N ARG A 138 22.18 24.87 9.24
CA ARG A 138 23.37 25.70 9.04
C ARG A 138 23.96 25.60 7.62
N ARG A 139 23.78 24.47 6.93
CA ARG A 139 24.21 24.25 5.53
C ARG A 139 23.15 24.58 4.49
N GLY A 140 21.88 24.67 4.90
CA GLY A 140 20.73 24.96 4.05
C GLY A 140 20.24 26.41 4.13
N GLY A 141 21.16 27.36 4.40
CA GLY A 141 20.99 28.79 4.17
C GLY A 141 21.92 29.24 3.04
#